data_AF-A0A534WTN6-F1
#
_entry.id   AF-A0A534WTN6-F1
#
_cell.length_a   1.000
_cell.length_b   1.000
_cell.length_c   1.000
_cell.angle_alpha   90.00
_cell.angle_beta   90.00
_cell.angle_gamma   90.00
#
_symmetry.space_group_name_H-M   'P 1'
#
loop_
_entity.id
_entity.type
_entity.pdbx_description
1 polymer ?
#
loop_
_entity_poly.entity_id
_entity_poly.type
_entity_poly.pdbx_seq_one_letter_code
_entity_poly.pdbx_strand_id
1 'polypeptide(L)'
;MKTLWSGMLAALMLVPAMARADRAERMEKRADRMERQGERRQKRGERREERGEKLTQKAEAKDQRAEELRAEGHVKAANALERVADRQERRGERLERQGERMERRGERREKRGERLEHRADALEQRKANAHAATPATPADPTVSPATPAVPAN
;
A
#
# COMPACT_ATOMS: atom_id res chain seq x y z
N MET A 1 -26.32 -18.33 51.03
CA MET A 1 -25.39 -17.53 50.19
C MET A 1 -25.31 -18.17 48.81
N LYS A 2 -26.13 -17.71 47.86
CA LYS A 2 -26.29 -18.32 46.53
C LYS A 2 -26.11 -17.25 45.45
N THR A 3 -25.04 -17.41 44.66
CA THR A 3 -24.89 -17.10 43.24
C THR A 3 -25.61 -15.86 42.68
N LEU A 4 -24.90 -14.73 42.64
CA LEU A 4 -25.16 -13.63 41.71
C LEU A 4 -23.89 -13.45 40.89
N TRP A 5 -23.84 -13.97 39.66
CA TRP A 5 -22.92 -13.58 38.57
C TRP A 5 -23.25 -14.42 37.33
N SER A 6 -24.27 -14.02 36.57
CA SER A 6 -24.50 -14.57 35.23
C SER A 6 -25.40 -13.66 34.41
N GLY A 7 -24.97 -12.42 34.17
CA GLY A 7 -25.80 -11.44 33.46
C GLY A 7 -25.05 -10.42 32.63
N MET A 8 -23.79 -10.67 32.23
CA MET A 8 -23.00 -9.67 31.51
C MET A 8 -22.16 -10.22 30.34
N LEU A 9 -22.70 -11.20 29.60
CA LEU A 9 -21.99 -11.81 28.45
C LEU A 9 -22.83 -11.95 27.18
N ALA A 10 -23.84 -11.10 26.95
CA ALA A 10 -24.69 -11.21 25.75
C ALA A 10 -24.96 -9.90 24.99
N ALA A 11 -24.12 -8.87 25.13
CA ALA A 11 -24.36 -7.57 24.47
C ALA A 11 -23.21 -7.05 23.58
N LEU A 12 -22.21 -7.88 23.24
CA LEU A 12 -21.04 -7.42 22.47
C LEU A 12 -20.80 -8.13 21.13
N MET A 13 -21.85 -8.71 20.51
CA MET A 13 -21.72 -9.44 19.23
C MET A 13 -22.75 -9.03 18.19
N LEU A 14 -23.11 -7.75 18.11
CA LEU A 14 -23.90 -7.22 16.99
C LEU A 14 -23.29 -5.96 16.40
N VAL A 15 -22.09 -6.10 15.80
CA VAL A 15 -21.61 -5.08 14.86
C VAL A 15 -22.38 -5.27 13.54
N PRO A 16 -23.10 -4.25 13.03
CA PRO A 16 -23.99 -4.39 11.86
C PRO A 16 -23.22 -4.80 10.60
N ALA A 17 -23.78 -5.72 9.81
CA ALA A 17 -23.23 -6.12 8.51
C ALA A 17 -23.11 -4.94 7.50
N MET A 18 -23.92 -3.89 7.66
CA MET A 18 -23.86 -2.65 6.88
C MET A 18 -22.53 -1.90 7.01
N ALA A 19 -21.89 -1.90 8.19
CA ALA A 19 -20.58 -1.27 8.39
C ALA A 19 -19.42 -2.01 7.71
N ARG A 20 -19.65 -3.22 7.18
CA ARG A 20 -18.64 -4.06 6.54
C ARG A 20 -18.60 -3.91 5.01
N ALA A 21 -19.72 -3.59 4.35
CA ALA A 21 -19.76 -3.33 2.90
C ALA A 21 -19.02 -2.03 2.55
N ASP A 22 -19.30 -0.97 3.30
CA ASP A 22 -18.56 0.29 3.27
C ASP A 22 -17.04 0.09 3.48
N ARG A 23 -16.65 -0.97 4.19
CA ARG A 23 -15.26 -1.25 4.52
C ARG A 23 -14.50 -1.90 3.37
N ALA A 24 -15.11 -2.79 2.60
CA ALA A 24 -14.48 -3.43 1.43
C ALA A 24 -14.20 -2.38 0.34
N GLU A 25 -15.23 -1.60 -0.04
CA GLU A 25 -15.12 -0.53 -1.03
C GLU A 25 -14.10 0.56 -0.62
N ARG A 26 -14.06 0.92 0.68
CA ARG A 26 -13.03 1.84 1.20
C ARG A 26 -11.62 1.25 1.14
N MET A 27 -11.47 -0.08 1.28
CA MET A 27 -10.18 -0.76 1.17
C MET A 27 -9.69 -0.84 -0.28
N GLU A 28 -10.57 -1.16 -1.23
CA GLU A 28 -10.27 -1.10 -2.69
C GLU A 28 -9.83 0.31 -3.10
N LYS A 29 -10.64 1.34 -2.80
CA LYS A 29 -10.25 2.74 -3.09
C LYS A 29 -8.94 3.16 -2.42
N ARG A 30 -8.56 2.52 -1.33
CA ARG A 30 -7.27 2.76 -0.67
C ARG A 30 -6.14 2.02 -1.37
N ALA A 31 -6.39 0.81 -1.84
CA ALA A 31 -5.45 -0.01 -2.59
C ALA A 31 -5.09 0.64 -3.94
N ASP A 32 -6.09 1.05 -4.74
CA ASP A 32 -5.90 1.82 -5.98
C ASP A 32 -5.03 3.07 -5.77
N ARG A 33 -5.29 3.79 -4.67
CA ARG A 33 -4.51 4.99 -4.32
C ARG A 33 -3.07 4.64 -3.98
N MET A 34 -2.83 3.48 -3.40
CA MET A 34 -1.48 3.03 -3.08
C MET A 34 -0.73 2.50 -4.29
N GLU A 35 -1.39 1.77 -5.17
CA GLU A 35 -0.86 1.34 -6.47
C GLU A 35 -0.43 2.56 -7.30
N ARG A 36 -1.34 3.50 -7.57
CA ARG A 36 -1.01 4.74 -8.30
C ARG A 36 0.11 5.55 -7.65
N GLN A 37 0.21 5.53 -6.32
CA GLN A 37 1.32 6.20 -5.62
C GLN A 37 2.62 5.41 -5.69
N GLY A 38 2.56 4.09 -5.76
CA GLY A 38 3.68 3.20 -6.05
C GLY A 38 4.24 3.50 -7.42
N GLU A 39 3.43 3.41 -8.46
CA GLU A 39 3.82 3.65 -9.85
C GLU A 39 4.44 5.05 -10.05
N ARG A 40 3.79 6.09 -9.50
CA ARG A 40 4.32 7.47 -9.57
C ARG A 40 5.68 7.58 -8.90
N ARG A 41 5.93 6.80 -7.86
CA ARG A 41 7.20 6.78 -7.15
C ARG A 41 8.25 5.99 -7.92
N GLN A 42 7.88 4.88 -8.57
CA GLN A 42 8.76 4.14 -9.48
C GLN A 42 9.20 5.02 -10.65
N LYS A 43 8.25 5.64 -11.38
CA LYS A 43 8.55 6.60 -12.46
C LYS A 43 9.44 7.76 -12.02
N ARG A 44 9.33 8.19 -10.77
CA ARG A 44 10.22 9.23 -10.21
C ARG A 44 11.62 8.67 -9.88
N GLY A 45 11.68 7.40 -9.51
CA GLY A 45 12.89 6.59 -9.36
C GLY A 45 13.67 6.55 -10.67
N GLU A 46 13.08 5.97 -11.70
CA GLU A 46 13.65 5.83 -13.05
C GLU A 46 14.19 7.17 -13.57
N ARG A 47 13.40 8.25 -13.50
CA ARG A 47 13.83 9.60 -13.92
C ARG A 47 15.03 10.13 -13.14
N ARG A 48 15.24 9.68 -11.91
CA ARG A 48 16.45 10.04 -11.14
C ARG A 48 17.64 9.19 -11.54
N GLU A 49 17.44 7.92 -11.83
CA GLU A 49 18.49 7.04 -12.35
C GLU A 49 18.99 7.57 -13.69
N GLU A 50 18.09 7.83 -14.64
CA GLU A 50 18.43 8.39 -15.95
C GLU A 50 19.18 9.74 -15.83
N ARG A 51 18.82 10.57 -14.85
CA ARG A 51 19.55 11.83 -14.57
C ARG A 51 20.92 11.59 -13.95
N GLY A 52 21.04 10.53 -13.17
CA GLY A 52 22.30 10.09 -12.60
C GLY A 52 23.24 9.65 -13.70
N GLU A 53 22.82 8.72 -14.54
CA GLU A 53 23.57 8.21 -15.69
C GLU A 53 24.05 9.32 -16.62
N LYS A 54 23.17 10.29 -16.94
CA LYS A 54 23.53 11.46 -17.76
C LYS A 54 24.59 12.35 -17.11
N LEU A 55 24.71 12.37 -15.78
CA LEU A 55 25.77 13.09 -15.09
C LEU A 55 27.08 12.30 -15.12
N THR A 56 27.02 10.98 -15.00
CA THR A 56 28.17 10.07 -15.11
C THR A 56 28.78 10.16 -16.52
N GLN A 57 27.97 10.06 -17.58
CA GLN A 57 28.41 10.25 -18.96
C GLN A 57 29.03 11.63 -19.21
N LYS A 58 28.49 12.68 -18.57
CA LYS A 58 29.05 14.04 -18.67
C LYS A 58 30.35 14.20 -17.91
N ALA A 59 30.54 13.45 -16.83
CA ALA A 59 31.81 13.41 -16.10
C ALA A 59 32.87 12.75 -16.98
N GLU A 60 32.59 11.57 -17.54
CA GLU A 60 33.49 10.86 -18.46
C GLU A 60 33.92 11.73 -19.64
N ALA A 61 32.97 12.42 -20.30
CA ALA A 61 33.29 13.33 -21.40
C ALA A 61 34.16 14.53 -20.97
N LYS A 62 34.10 14.93 -19.70
CA LYS A 62 34.98 15.98 -19.16
C LYS A 62 36.34 15.45 -18.79
N ASP A 63 36.44 14.21 -18.33
CA ASP A 63 37.72 13.57 -18.07
C ASP A 63 38.51 13.40 -19.36
N GLN A 64 37.86 12.97 -20.46
CA GLN A 64 38.48 12.93 -21.78
C GLN A 64 39.00 14.30 -22.22
N ARG A 65 38.22 15.37 -22.05
CA ARG A 65 38.66 16.74 -22.34
C ARG A 65 39.78 17.20 -21.41
N ALA A 66 39.83 16.72 -20.17
CA ALA A 66 40.91 17.04 -19.24
C ALA A 66 42.21 16.37 -19.69
N GLU A 67 42.14 15.14 -20.20
CA GLU A 67 43.28 14.44 -20.81
C GLU A 67 43.79 15.16 -22.05
N GLU A 68 42.90 15.62 -22.95
CA GLU A 68 43.26 16.45 -24.10
C GLU A 68 43.99 17.73 -23.66
N LEU A 69 43.44 18.46 -22.69
CA LEU A 69 44.08 19.66 -22.14
C LEU A 69 45.44 19.37 -21.48
N ARG A 70 45.64 18.19 -20.88
CA ARG A 70 46.96 17.78 -20.36
C ARG A 70 47.95 17.58 -21.50
N ALA A 71 47.53 16.92 -22.58
CA ALA A 71 48.36 16.68 -23.75
C ALA A 71 48.78 18.00 -24.43
N GLU A 72 47.90 19.02 -24.42
CA GLU A 72 48.19 20.38 -24.90
C GLU A 72 49.06 21.21 -23.94
N GLY A 73 49.39 20.68 -22.75
CA GLY A 73 50.21 21.36 -21.73
C GLY A 73 49.41 22.25 -20.77
N HIS A 74 48.09 22.30 -20.86
CA HIS A 74 47.20 23.05 -19.98
C HIS A 74 46.87 22.32 -18.67
N VAL A 75 47.90 21.92 -17.91
CA VAL A 75 47.78 21.07 -16.71
C VAL A 75 46.83 21.64 -15.63
N LYS A 76 46.87 22.95 -15.37
CA LYS A 76 45.97 23.58 -14.37
C LYS A 76 44.51 23.51 -14.80
N ALA A 77 44.22 23.74 -16.07
CA ALA A 77 42.86 23.69 -16.61
C ALA A 77 42.32 22.26 -16.58
N ALA A 78 43.14 21.29 -16.99
CA ALA A 78 42.79 19.88 -16.92
C ALA A 78 42.46 19.41 -15.49
N ASN A 79 43.33 19.72 -14.51
CA ASN A 79 43.09 19.35 -13.11
C ASN A 79 41.82 20.03 -12.54
N ALA A 80 41.49 21.24 -13.00
CA ALA A 80 40.25 21.88 -12.62
C ALA A 80 39.03 21.17 -13.21
N LEU A 81 39.14 20.68 -14.46
CA LEU A 81 38.09 19.99 -15.18
C LEU A 81 37.82 18.59 -14.62
N GLU A 82 38.85 17.81 -14.33
CA GLU A 82 38.77 16.50 -13.68
C GLU A 82 38.08 16.61 -12.30
N ARG A 83 38.45 17.61 -11.48
CA ARG A 83 37.73 17.87 -10.21
C ARG A 83 36.24 18.17 -10.41
N VAL A 84 35.87 18.79 -11.53
CA VAL A 84 34.45 19.03 -11.86
C VAL A 84 33.77 17.72 -12.27
N ALA A 85 34.45 16.89 -13.06
CA ALA A 85 33.98 15.57 -13.47
C ALA A 85 33.75 14.66 -12.25
N ASP A 86 34.73 14.51 -11.35
CA ASP A 86 34.60 13.76 -10.09
C ASP A 86 33.35 14.18 -9.29
N ARG A 87 33.10 15.49 -9.20
CA ARG A 87 31.92 16.02 -8.49
C ARG A 87 30.62 15.66 -9.21
N GLN A 88 30.64 15.60 -10.53
CA GLN A 88 29.48 15.22 -11.33
C GLN A 88 29.21 13.72 -11.26
N GLU A 89 30.24 12.88 -11.34
CA GLU A 89 30.17 11.43 -11.18
C GLU A 89 29.58 11.07 -9.82
N ARG A 90 30.16 11.56 -8.71
CA ARG A 90 29.62 11.35 -7.35
C ARG A 90 28.18 11.81 -7.20
N ARG A 91 27.79 12.89 -7.89
CA ARG A 91 26.41 13.37 -7.90
C ARG A 91 25.50 12.45 -8.72
N GLY A 92 26.00 11.91 -9.83
CA GLY A 92 25.35 10.90 -10.66
C GLY A 92 25.02 9.65 -9.87
N GLU A 93 26.03 9.02 -9.27
CA GLU A 93 25.86 7.83 -8.41
C GLU A 93 24.85 8.07 -7.28
N ARG A 94 24.89 9.25 -6.66
CA ARG A 94 23.95 9.59 -5.59
C ARG A 94 22.51 9.69 -6.10
N LEU A 95 22.30 10.14 -7.34
CA LEU A 95 20.98 10.19 -7.94
C LEU A 95 20.49 8.79 -8.32
N GLU A 96 21.34 7.94 -8.89
CA GLU A 96 21.04 6.53 -9.17
C GLU A 96 20.62 5.80 -7.90
N ARG A 97 21.45 5.83 -6.84
CA ARG A 97 21.11 5.23 -5.53
C ARG A 97 19.82 5.79 -4.93
N GLN A 98 19.48 7.04 -5.22
CA GLN A 98 18.21 7.63 -4.78
C GLN A 98 17.03 7.20 -5.63
N GLY A 99 17.24 6.95 -6.92
CA GLY A 99 16.27 6.37 -7.84
C GLY A 99 15.86 4.97 -7.39
N GLU A 100 16.84 4.11 -7.20
CA GLU A 100 16.67 2.71 -6.80
C GLU A 100 15.93 2.61 -5.45
N ARG A 101 16.28 3.48 -4.50
CA ARG A 101 15.57 3.58 -3.21
C ARG A 101 14.13 4.03 -3.36
N MET A 102 13.81 4.86 -4.35
CA MET A 102 12.43 5.25 -4.63
C MET A 102 11.66 4.12 -5.29
N GLU A 103 12.23 3.41 -6.25
CA GLU A 103 11.62 2.25 -6.91
C GLU A 103 11.25 1.17 -5.90
N ARG A 104 12.21 0.74 -5.07
CA ARG A 104 11.96 -0.20 -3.96
C ARG A 104 10.87 0.27 -3.01
N ARG A 105 10.72 1.58 -2.80
CA ARG A 105 9.65 2.16 -1.98
C ARG A 105 8.31 2.20 -2.72
N GLY A 106 8.32 2.31 -4.04
CA GLY A 106 7.15 2.20 -4.91
C GLY A 106 6.60 0.77 -4.88
N GLU A 107 7.43 -0.21 -5.16
CA GLU A 107 7.09 -1.64 -5.10
C GLU A 107 6.51 -2.05 -3.73
N ARG A 108 7.16 -1.62 -2.63
CA ARG A 108 6.65 -1.89 -1.28
C ARG A 108 5.27 -1.30 -1.04
N ARG A 109 4.90 -0.25 -1.77
CA ARG A 109 3.60 0.41 -1.65
C ARG A 109 2.55 -0.29 -2.49
N GLU A 110 2.88 -0.73 -3.70
CA GLU A 110 2.03 -1.61 -4.52
C GLU A 110 1.72 -2.92 -3.77
N LYS A 111 2.74 -3.60 -3.23
CA LYS A 111 2.54 -4.80 -2.40
C LYS A 111 1.64 -4.59 -1.18
N ARG A 112 1.52 -3.35 -0.68
CA ARG A 112 0.56 -3.00 0.39
C ARG A 112 -0.84 -2.74 -0.15
N GLY A 113 -0.97 -2.24 -1.38
CA GLY A 113 -2.22 -2.14 -2.12
C GLY A 113 -2.80 -3.53 -2.38
N GLU A 114 -2.03 -4.42 -3.01
CA GLU A 114 -2.42 -5.81 -3.30
C GLU A 114 -2.93 -6.55 -2.05
N ARG A 115 -2.22 -6.40 -0.91
CA ARG A 115 -2.65 -6.99 0.36
C ARG A 115 -3.98 -6.46 0.88
N LEU A 116 -4.35 -5.24 0.53
CA LEU A 116 -5.64 -4.66 0.89
C LEU A 116 -6.75 -5.06 -0.07
N GLU A 117 -6.45 -5.20 -1.37
CA GLU A 117 -7.37 -5.81 -2.35
C GLU A 117 -7.75 -7.22 -1.89
N HIS A 118 -6.78 -8.09 -1.62
CA HIS A 118 -7.05 -9.44 -1.11
C HIS A 118 -7.88 -9.46 0.17
N ARG A 119 -7.73 -8.44 1.04
CA ARG A 119 -8.56 -8.31 2.25
C ARG A 119 -9.97 -7.82 1.95
N ALA A 120 -10.15 -6.97 0.94
CA ALA A 120 -11.46 -6.55 0.48
C ALA A 120 -12.20 -7.75 -0.14
N ASP A 121 -11.54 -8.48 -1.05
CA ASP A 121 -12.08 -9.69 -1.70
C ASP A 121 -12.54 -10.72 -0.67
N ALA A 122 -11.70 -11.00 0.34
CA ALA A 122 -12.04 -11.95 1.40
C ALA A 122 -13.27 -11.51 2.23
N LEU A 123 -13.46 -10.21 2.45
CA LEU A 123 -14.65 -9.70 3.12
C LEU A 123 -15.89 -9.82 2.23
N GLU A 124 -15.76 -9.57 0.93
CA GLU A 124 -16.83 -9.71 -0.03
C GLU A 124 -17.28 -11.17 -0.16
N GLN A 125 -16.35 -12.10 -0.32
CA GLN A 125 -16.63 -13.54 -0.33
C GLN A 125 -17.33 -14.00 0.96
N ARG A 126 -16.86 -13.53 2.12
CA ARG A 126 -17.50 -13.86 3.40
C ARG A 126 -18.93 -13.31 3.47
N LYS A 127 -19.18 -12.12 2.93
CA LYS A 127 -20.53 -11.54 2.81
C LYS A 127 -21.41 -12.39 1.89
N ALA A 128 -20.92 -12.76 0.71
CA ALA A 128 -21.64 -13.61 -0.24
C ALA A 128 -22.03 -14.96 0.39
N ASN A 129 -21.10 -15.60 1.08
CA ASN A 129 -21.34 -16.87 1.78
C ASN A 129 -22.33 -16.73 2.94
N ALA A 130 -22.29 -15.61 3.69
CA ALA A 130 -23.24 -15.34 4.76
C ALA A 130 -24.67 -15.12 4.24
N HIS A 131 -24.82 -14.48 3.07
CA HIS A 131 -26.13 -14.31 2.42
C HIS A 131 -26.67 -15.62 1.82
N ALA A 132 -25.80 -16.51 1.35
CA ALA A 132 -26.20 -17.84 0.87
C ALA A 132 -26.61 -18.81 1.99
N ALA A 133 -26.08 -18.62 3.21
CA ALA A 133 -26.32 -19.51 4.36
C ALA A 133 -27.61 -19.21 5.16
N THR A 134 -28.36 -18.14 4.84
CA THR A 134 -29.69 -17.87 5.40
C THR A 134 -30.77 -18.47 4.49
N PRO A 135 -31.30 -19.68 4.74
CA PRO A 135 -32.55 -20.09 4.11
C PRO A 135 -33.67 -19.21 4.66
N ALA A 136 -34.43 -18.58 3.76
CA ALA A 136 -35.67 -17.91 4.11
C ALA A 136 -36.66 -18.96 4.63
N THR A 137 -36.71 -19.17 5.95
CA THR A 137 -37.84 -19.82 6.59
C THR A 137 -38.92 -18.76 6.79
N PRO A 138 -40.07 -18.81 6.08
CA PRO A 138 -41.18 -17.93 6.40
C PRO A 138 -41.68 -18.32 7.80
N ALA A 139 -41.60 -17.40 8.75
CA ALA A 139 -42.23 -17.57 10.05
C ALA A 139 -43.74 -17.41 9.88
N ASP A 140 -44.49 -18.50 9.95
CA ASP A 140 -45.95 -18.48 10.10
C ASP A 140 -46.32 -18.00 11.52
N PRO A 141 -47.08 -16.90 11.67
CA PRO A 141 -47.48 -16.41 12.99
C PRO A 141 -48.91 -16.88 13.34
N THR A 142 -49.10 -18.16 13.68
CA THR A 142 -50.38 -18.64 14.23
C THR A 142 -50.21 -19.76 15.27
N VAL A 143 -49.73 -19.42 16.47
CA VAL A 143 -50.07 -20.23 17.66
C VAL A 143 -50.51 -19.30 18.79
N SER A 144 -51.83 -19.23 18.97
CA SER A 144 -52.50 -18.58 20.10
C SER A 144 -52.13 -19.25 21.42
N PRO A 145 -51.87 -18.52 22.52
CA PRO A 145 -51.64 -19.13 23.82
C PRO A 145 -52.98 -19.56 24.43
N ALA A 146 -53.19 -20.87 24.56
CA ALA A 146 -54.32 -21.44 25.28
C ALA A 146 -54.25 -21.06 26.78
N THR A 147 -55.37 -20.58 27.29
CA THR A 147 -55.63 -20.17 28.68
C THR A 147 -55.59 -21.39 29.61
N PRO A 148 -54.87 -21.39 30.75
CA PRO A 148 -54.98 -22.47 31.72
C PRO A 148 -56.23 -22.29 32.62
N ALA A 149 -57.03 -23.35 32.71
CA ALA A 149 -58.22 -23.45 33.54
C ALA A 149 -57.87 -23.46 35.04
N VAL A 150 -58.66 -22.75 35.84
CA VAL A 150 -58.65 -22.77 37.31
C VAL A 150 -59.83 -23.62 37.79
N PRO A 151 -59.65 -24.65 38.63
CA PRO A 151 -60.76 -25.32 39.29
C PRO A 151 -61.04 -24.65 40.65
N ALA A 152 -62.31 -24.39 40.97
CA ALA A 152 -62.72 -24.08 42.33
C ALA A 152 -64.14 -24.62 42.61
N ASN A 153 -64.15 -25.65 43.46
CA ASN A 153 -65.17 -26.22 44.35
C ASN A 153 -66.55 -26.61 43.80
#